data_AF-A0AA36IHU5-F1
#
_entry.id   AF-A0AA36IHU5-F1
#
_cell.length_a   1.000
_cell.length_b   1.000
_cell.length_c   1.000
_cell.angle_alpha   90.00
_cell.angle_beta   90.00
_cell.angle_gamma   90.00
#
_symmetry.space_group_name_H-M   'P 1'
#
loop_
_entity.id
_entity.type
_entity.pdbx_description
1 polymer ?
#
loop_
_entity_poly.entity_id
_entity_poly.type
_entity_poly.pdbx_seq_one_letter_code
_entity_poly.pdbx_strand_id
1 'polypeptide(L)'
;MLGLGAMEDEVSQEAEPFLDTEAFPHFAALLAASGDYARCSGCRFRKASFSDLPEGNEPLEGRVAAKVKAAPLIKEFLEKVERHTDDALSEELNKAFNILWAESMRSSMAARCQQLELWPPCPPPPGIDDLDTDYAKDTTCLLAMAQRLYNQDRLRKESHTRRLSTASFLADFAFEAGLPTPPFFGCRDPAMEKPLGPSACHRHVSPSAWTQNSGFAKGQNLFESMKTRVASTLTVGSILRARHV
;
A
#
# COMPACT_ATOMS: atom_id res chain seq x y z
N MET A 1 -38.03 -35.62 -34.07
CA MET A 1 -36.69 -36.02 -33.59
C MET A 1 -36.08 -34.78 -32.97
N LEU A 2 -36.40 -34.56 -31.69
CA LEU A 2 -35.51 -34.74 -30.52
C LEU A 2 -34.45 -33.65 -30.48
N GLY A 3 -34.77 -32.63 -29.68
CA GLY A 3 -33.99 -31.43 -29.46
C GLY A 3 -32.75 -31.69 -28.63
N LEU A 4 -31.64 -31.14 -29.12
CA LEU A 4 -30.41 -30.96 -28.37
C LEU A 4 -30.61 -29.80 -27.40
N GLY A 5 -30.99 -30.11 -26.17
CA GLY A 5 -30.94 -29.17 -25.05
C GLY A 5 -29.49 -28.99 -24.63
N ALA A 6 -28.85 -27.91 -25.07
CA ALA A 6 -27.62 -27.44 -24.48
C ALA A 6 -27.96 -26.90 -23.08
N MET A 7 -27.72 -27.71 -22.05
CA MET A 7 -27.61 -27.20 -20.69
C MET A 7 -26.30 -26.42 -20.64
N GLU A 8 -26.43 -25.10 -20.69
CA GLU A 8 -25.33 -24.19 -20.37
C GLU A 8 -25.03 -24.40 -18.87
N ASP A 9 -23.94 -25.09 -18.57
CA ASP A 9 -23.31 -25.06 -17.26
C ASP A 9 -22.92 -23.60 -17.00
N GLU A 10 -23.76 -22.88 -16.26
CA GLU A 10 -23.39 -21.63 -15.60
C GLU A 10 -22.29 -21.97 -14.58
N VAL A 11 -21.06 -22.02 -15.07
CA VAL A 11 -19.86 -21.99 -14.22
C VAL A 11 -19.95 -20.68 -13.47
N SER A 12 -20.40 -20.77 -12.22
CA SER A 12 -20.36 -19.68 -11.25
C SER A 12 -18.92 -19.25 -11.14
N GLN A 13 -18.57 -18.20 -11.89
CA GLN A 13 -17.24 -17.65 -11.92
C GLN A 13 -17.02 -17.01 -10.55
N GLU A 14 -16.44 -17.77 -9.63
CA GLU A 14 -16.10 -17.28 -8.30
C GLU A 14 -15.21 -16.05 -8.49
N ALA A 15 -15.75 -14.90 -8.10
CA ALA A 15 -15.06 -13.63 -8.27
C ALA A 15 -13.74 -13.72 -7.49
N GLU A 16 -12.62 -13.63 -8.20
CA GLU A 16 -11.28 -13.61 -7.62
C GLU A 16 -11.23 -12.65 -6.42
N PRO A 17 -10.64 -13.08 -5.29
CA PRO A 17 -10.59 -12.25 -4.10
C PRO A 17 -9.83 -10.95 -4.39
N PHE A 18 -10.39 -9.84 -3.94
CA PHE A 18 -9.82 -8.50 -4.17
C PHE A 18 -8.55 -8.25 -3.34
N LEU A 19 -8.45 -8.90 -2.18
CA LEU A 19 -7.27 -8.88 -1.30
C LEU A 19 -6.58 -10.24 -1.32
N ASP A 20 -5.25 -10.24 -1.19
CA ASP A 20 -4.39 -11.42 -1.24
C ASP A 20 -4.37 -12.12 0.13
N THR A 21 -5.34 -13.01 0.37
CA THR A 21 -5.47 -13.77 1.62
C THR A 21 -4.33 -14.78 1.81
N GLU A 22 -3.77 -15.31 0.72
CA GLU A 22 -2.67 -16.28 0.75
C GLU A 22 -1.35 -15.64 1.19
N ALA A 23 -1.13 -14.36 0.87
CA ALA A 23 0.07 -13.65 1.31
C ALA A 23 0.08 -13.32 2.81
N PHE A 24 -1.08 -13.30 3.47
CA PHE A 24 -1.25 -12.89 4.87
C PHE A 24 -2.23 -13.83 5.59
N PRO A 25 -1.86 -15.11 5.80
CA PRO A 25 -2.74 -16.13 6.36
C PRO A 25 -3.31 -15.77 7.74
N HIS A 26 -2.56 -15.10 8.62
CA HIS A 26 -3.05 -14.71 9.94
C HIS A 26 -4.08 -13.58 9.88
N PHE A 27 -4.09 -12.80 8.80
CA PHE A 27 -5.14 -11.83 8.49
C PHE A 27 -6.19 -12.35 7.49
N ALA A 28 -6.14 -13.61 7.05
CA ALA A 28 -7.00 -14.10 5.97
C ALA A 28 -8.50 -13.91 6.22
N ALA A 29 -8.97 -14.18 7.45
CA ALA A 29 -10.37 -13.98 7.84
C ALA A 29 -10.79 -12.50 7.76
N LEU A 30 -9.95 -11.60 8.27
CA LEU A 30 -10.17 -10.15 8.20
C LEU A 30 -10.22 -9.67 6.75
N LEU A 31 -9.26 -10.12 5.93
CA LEU A 31 -9.13 -9.73 4.52
C LEU A 31 -10.31 -10.24 3.68
N ALA A 32 -10.75 -11.49 3.89
CA ALA A 32 -11.92 -12.05 3.23
C ALA A 32 -13.20 -11.26 3.58
N ALA A 33 -13.41 -10.95 4.87
CA ALA A 33 -14.56 -10.16 5.32
C ALA A 33 -14.52 -8.71 4.81
N SER A 34 -13.32 -8.14 4.64
CA SER A 34 -13.11 -6.74 4.25
C SER A 34 -13.01 -6.52 2.74
N GLY A 35 -13.05 -7.56 1.91
CA GLY A 35 -12.82 -7.47 0.47
C GLY A 35 -13.76 -6.46 -0.23
N ASP A 36 -15.05 -6.51 0.08
CA ASP A 36 -16.04 -5.59 -0.51
C ASP A 36 -15.83 -4.15 -0.02
N TYR A 37 -15.48 -3.98 1.26
CA TYR A 37 -15.17 -2.65 1.82
C TYR A 37 -13.93 -2.06 1.16
N ALA A 38 -12.86 -2.86 1.02
CA ALA A 38 -11.62 -2.47 0.38
C ALA A 38 -11.84 -2.09 -1.09
N ARG A 39 -12.71 -2.82 -1.81
CA ARG A 39 -13.10 -2.46 -3.19
C ARG A 39 -13.75 -1.07 -3.25
N CYS A 40 -14.66 -0.77 -2.33
CA CYS A 40 -15.32 0.54 -2.27
C CYS A 40 -14.42 1.67 -1.72
N SER A 41 -13.41 1.36 -0.92
CA SER A 41 -12.52 2.36 -0.31
C SER A 41 -11.21 2.59 -1.06
N GLY A 42 -10.94 1.84 -2.14
CA GLY A 42 -9.66 1.87 -2.84
C GLY A 42 -8.52 1.29 -2.00
N CYS A 43 -8.78 0.19 -1.29
CA CYS A 43 -7.86 -0.50 -0.37
C CYS A 43 -7.39 0.36 0.82
N ARG A 44 -8.12 1.42 1.15
CA ARG A 44 -7.84 2.26 2.32
C ARG A 44 -8.62 1.76 3.53
N PHE A 45 -7.96 1.58 4.66
CA PHE A 45 -8.61 1.29 5.94
C PHE A 45 -8.69 2.56 6.79
N ARG A 46 -9.83 2.81 7.43
CA ARG A 46 -10.02 3.90 8.39
C ARG A 46 -10.95 3.42 9.49
N LYS A 47 -10.51 3.41 10.75
CA LYS A 47 -11.32 2.95 11.89
C LYS A 47 -12.61 3.75 12.03
N ALA A 48 -12.53 5.06 11.81
CA ALA A 48 -13.68 5.97 11.83
C ALA A 48 -14.78 5.60 10.81
N SER A 49 -14.49 4.80 9.77
CA SER A 49 -15.51 4.32 8.83
C SER A 49 -16.55 3.40 9.46
N PHE A 50 -16.26 2.84 10.64
CA PHE A 50 -17.04 1.82 11.34
C PHE A 50 -17.69 2.34 12.63
N SER A 51 -17.57 3.63 12.94
CA SER A 51 -18.17 4.22 14.15
C SER A 51 -19.67 4.49 14.01
N ASP A 52 -20.14 4.76 12.78
CA ASP A 52 -21.51 5.22 12.51
C ASP A 52 -22.31 4.17 11.71
N LEU A 53 -22.32 2.93 12.18
CA LEU A 53 -23.06 1.85 11.50
C LEU A 53 -24.53 1.88 11.92
N PRO A 54 -25.48 1.77 10.97
CA PRO A 54 -26.90 1.74 11.31
C PRO A 54 -27.23 0.49 12.11
N GLU A 55 -27.89 0.66 13.25
CA GLU A 55 -28.49 -0.44 14.02
C GLU A 55 -29.90 -0.68 13.47
N GLY A 56 -30.05 -1.64 12.55
CA GLY A 56 -31.34 -1.95 11.95
C GLY A 56 -31.30 -3.13 11.00
N ASN A 57 -32.46 -3.75 10.79
CA ASN A 57 -32.64 -4.87 9.84
C ASN A 57 -33.02 -4.38 8.43
N GLU A 58 -32.94 -3.08 8.16
CA GLU A 58 -33.21 -2.55 6.84
C GLU A 58 -32.19 -3.11 5.84
N PRO A 59 -32.62 -3.50 4.62
CA PRO A 59 -31.70 -3.99 3.60
C PRO A 59 -30.70 -2.89 3.26
N LEU A 60 -29.43 -3.15 3.61
CA LEU A 60 -28.33 -2.26 3.31
C LEU A 60 -27.78 -2.61 1.93
N GLU A 61 -27.51 -1.60 1.12
CA GLU A 61 -26.91 -1.78 -0.21
C GLU A 61 -25.51 -1.15 -0.29
N GLY A 62 -24.70 -1.70 -1.20
CA GLY A 62 -23.40 -1.18 -1.57
C GLY A 62 -22.43 -1.01 -0.39
N ARG A 63 -21.90 0.21 -0.24
CA ARG A 63 -20.82 0.50 0.72
C ARG A 63 -21.22 0.29 2.18
N VAL A 64 -22.49 0.51 2.53
CA VAL A 64 -22.94 0.36 3.92
C VAL A 64 -23.01 -1.12 4.30
N ALA A 65 -23.56 -1.95 3.41
CA ALA A 65 -23.58 -3.41 3.59
C ALA A 65 -22.17 -4.00 3.75
N ALA A 66 -21.23 -3.56 2.90
CA ALA A 66 -19.84 -3.99 2.97
C ALA A 66 -19.18 -3.65 4.32
N LYS A 67 -19.48 -2.47 4.88
CA LYS A 67 -18.98 -2.08 6.21
C LYS A 67 -19.59 -2.94 7.32
N VAL A 68 -20.91 -3.12 7.31
CA VAL A 68 -21.61 -3.93 8.33
C VAL A 68 -21.11 -5.37 8.34
N LYS A 69 -20.86 -5.95 7.15
CA LYS A 69 -20.25 -7.28 7.00
C LYS A 69 -18.85 -7.37 7.60
N ALA A 70 -17.99 -6.37 7.37
CA ALA A 70 -16.60 -6.39 7.83
C ALA A 70 -16.43 -5.98 9.31
N ALA A 71 -17.35 -5.18 9.84
CA ALA A 71 -17.29 -4.59 11.19
C ALA A 71 -16.98 -5.58 12.33
N PRO A 72 -17.65 -6.75 12.46
CA PRO A 72 -17.39 -7.66 13.56
C PRO A 72 -15.94 -8.18 13.56
N LEU A 73 -15.43 -8.58 12.40
CA LEU A 73 -14.06 -9.09 12.25
C LEU A 73 -13.02 -7.98 12.45
N ILE A 74 -13.30 -6.76 11.99
CA ILE A 74 -12.43 -5.61 12.25
C ILE A 74 -12.33 -5.34 13.74
N LYS A 75 -13.48 -5.32 14.45
CA LYS A 75 -13.50 -5.11 15.90
C LYS A 75 -12.72 -6.21 16.63
N GLU A 76 -12.96 -7.48 16.26
CA GLU A 76 -12.25 -8.63 16.83
C GLU A 76 -10.73 -8.51 16.64
N PHE A 77 -10.26 -8.20 15.43
CA PHE A 77 -8.84 -8.06 15.15
C PHE A 77 -8.21 -6.83 15.84
N LEU A 78 -8.93 -5.72 15.92
CA LEU A 78 -8.48 -4.54 16.68
C LEU A 78 -8.28 -4.89 18.15
N GLU A 79 -9.27 -5.56 18.76
CA GLU A 79 -9.16 -6.03 20.15
C GLU A 79 -8.06 -7.09 20.33
N LYS A 80 -7.90 -8.00 19.36
CA LYS A 80 -6.84 -9.02 19.38
C LYS A 80 -5.47 -8.36 19.42
N VAL A 81 -5.23 -7.43 18.51
CA VAL A 81 -3.97 -6.68 18.38
C VAL A 81 -3.71 -5.79 19.60
N GLU A 82 -4.73 -5.15 20.16
CA GLU A 82 -4.59 -4.30 21.36
C GLU A 82 -4.26 -5.12 22.61
N ARG A 83 -4.92 -6.27 22.80
CA ARG A 83 -4.70 -7.12 23.96
C ARG A 83 -3.34 -7.79 23.88
N HIS A 84 -3.05 -8.45 22.77
CA HIS A 84 -1.90 -9.33 22.61
C HIS A 84 -1.34 -9.10 21.21
N THR A 85 -0.18 -8.46 21.15
CA THR A 85 0.64 -8.44 19.96
C THR A 85 1.15 -9.86 19.72
N ASP A 86 0.31 -10.69 19.10
CA ASP A 86 0.64 -12.02 18.61
C ASP A 86 1.82 -11.87 17.65
N ASP A 87 2.95 -12.53 17.94
CA ASP A 87 4.18 -12.44 17.16
C ASP A 87 3.88 -12.70 15.67
N ALA A 88 2.97 -13.63 15.38
CA ALA A 88 2.56 -13.98 14.02
C ALA A 88 1.84 -12.83 13.30
N LEU A 89 0.95 -12.09 13.99
CA LEU A 89 0.29 -10.92 13.40
C LEU A 89 1.30 -9.79 13.19
N SER A 90 2.22 -9.58 14.13
CA SER A 90 3.28 -8.58 13.98
C SER A 90 4.24 -8.89 12.84
N GLU A 91 4.61 -10.15 12.64
CA GLU A 91 5.41 -10.59 11.50
C GLU A 91 4.72 -10.27 10.16
N GLU A 92 3.41 -10.53 10.06
CA GLU A 92 2.65 -10.22 8.84
C GLU A 92 2.50 -8.72 8.59
N LEU A 93 2.33 -7.91 9.65
CA LEU A 93 2.33 -6.45 9.51
C LEU A 93 3.71 -5.94 9.08
N ASN A 94 4.79 -6.44 9.68
CA ASN A 94 6.16 -6.12 9.26
C ASN A 94 6.41 -6.52 7.80
N LYS A 95 5.89 -7.67 7.36
CA LYS A 95 5.92 -8.11 5.97
C LYS A 95 5.17 -7.13 5.05
N ALA A 96 3.96 -6.69 5.43
CA ALA A 96 3.19 -5.69 4.68
C ALA A 96 3.97 -4.37 4.54
N PHE A 97 4.55 -3.90 5.63
CA PHE A 97 5.39 -2.72 5.65
C PHE A 97 6.63 -2.84 4.75
N ASN A 98 7.30 -3.99 4.76
CA ASN A 98 8.46 -4.25 3.90
C ASN A 98 8.08 -4.26 2.41
N ILE A 99 6.91 -4.80 2.06
CA ILE A 99 6.38 -4.76 0.69
C ILE A 99 6.20 -3.31 0.23
N LEU A 100 5.56 -2.47 1.05
CA LEU A 100 5.35 -1.05 0.73
C LEU A 100 6.66 -0.28 0.62
N TRP A 101 7.60 -0.55 1.52
CA TRP A 101 8.92 0.07 1.49
C TRP A 101 9.68 -0.27 0.21
N ALA A 102 9.77 -1.57 -0.12
CA ALA A 102 10.43 -2.05 -1.32
C ALA A 102 9.80 -1.44 -2.58
N GLU A 103 8.48 -1.41 -2.66
CA GLU A 103 7.78 -0.80 -3.80
C GLU A 103 7.99 0.71 -3.90
N SER A 104 8.04 1.43 -2.78
CA SER A 104 8.31 2.85 -2.79
C SER A 104 9.73 3.16 -3.24
N MET A 105 10.72 2.38 -2.79
CA MET A 105 12.11 2.50 -3.25
C MET A 105 12.20 2.24 -4.74
N ARG A 106 11.62 1.13 -5.23
CA ARG A 106 11.56 0.81 -6.65
C ARG A 106 10.93 1.95 -7.46
N SER A 107 9.77 2.44 -7.04
CA SER A 107 9.05 3.53 -7.71
C SER A 107 9.87 4.82 -7.76
N SER A 108 10.58 5.14 -6.68
CA SER A 108 11.46 6.32 -6.62
C SER A 108 12.66 6.18 -7.56
N MET A 109 13.26 4.99 -7.63
CA MET A 109 14.37 4.69 -8.53
C MET A 109 13.94 4.73 -9.99
N ALA A 110 12.79 4.15 -10.33
CA ALA A 110 12.23 4.19 -11.67
C ALA A 110 11.94 5.64 -12.11
N ALA A 111 11.31 6.44 -11.24
CA ALA A 111 11.08 7.86 -11.49
C ALA A 111 12.39 8.62 -11.69
N ARG A 112 13.46 8.28 -10.95
CA ARG A 112 14.77 8.90 -11.14
C ARG A 112 15.41 8.50 -12.47
N CYS A 113 15.28 7.24 -12.89
CA CYS A 113 15.76 6.79 -14.20
C CYS A 113 15.02 7.53 -15.34
N GLN A 114 13.71 7.72 -15.21
CA GLN A 114 12.91 8.51 -16.16
C GLN A 114 13.38 9.97 -16.24
N GLN A 115 13.65 10.60 -15.10
CA GLN A 115 14.18 11.97 -15.05
C GLN A 115 15.55 12.13 -15.71
N LEU A 116 16.34 11.05 -15.74
CA LEU A 116 17.64 11.01 -16.40
C LEU A 116 17.56 10.52 -17.85
N GLU A 117 16.34 10.38 -18.39
CA GLU A 117 16.07 9.90 -19.75
C GLU A 117 16.64 8.49 -20.02
N LEU A 118 16.72 7.65 -18.97
CA LEU A 118 17.18 6.26 -19.04
C LEU A 118 16.03 5.27 -19.22
N TRP A 119 14.82 5.75 -19.53
CA TRP A 119 13.59 4.95 -19.56
C TRP A 119 12.73 5.26 -20.81
N PRO A 120 12.47 4.28 -21.70
CA PRO A 120 13.05 2.95 -21.70
C PRO A 120 14.57 2.99 -21.99
N PRO A 121 15.36 2.05 -21.47
CA PRO A 121 16.80 2.00 -21.77
C PRO A 121 17.04 1.73 -23.27
N CYS A 122 17.82 2.58 -23.94
CA CYS A 122 18.21 2.40 -25.34
C CYS A 122 19.62 2.97 -25.59
N PRO A 123 20.58 2.16 -26.07
CA PRO A 123 20.49 0.72 -26.31
C PRO A 123 20.45 -0.09 -24.99
N PRO A 124 19.95 -1.34 -25.00
CA PRO A 124 20.04 -2.24 -23.86
C PRO A 124 21.50 -2.44 -23.43
N PRO A 125 21.84 -2.37 -22.12
CA PRO A 125 23.19 -2.62 -21.65
C PRO A 125 23.63 -4.07 -21.98
N PRO A 126 24.88 -4.28 -22.42
CA PRO A 126 25.35 -5.61 -22.75
C PRO A 126 25.37 -6.52 -21.53
N GLY A 127 24.94 -7.78 -21.69
CA GLY A 127 25.01 -8.81 -20.65
C GLY A 127 23.85 -8.82 -19.64
N ILE A 128 22.78 -8.05 -19.88
CA ILE A 128 21.57 -8.08 -19.06
C ILE A 128 20.45 -8.73 -19.87
N ASP A 129 19.87 -9.79 -19.32
CA ASP A 129 18.76 -10.50 -19.93
C ASP A 129 17.44 -9.72 -19.77
N ASP A 130 16.55 -9.85 -20.73
CA ASP A 130 15.23 -9.21 -20.75
C ASP A 130 14.29 -9.67 -19.62
N LEU A 131 14.61 -10.79 -18.98
CA LEU A 131 13.93 -11.36 -17.82
C LEU A 131 14.67 -11.09 -16.51
N ASP A 132 15.84 -10.45 -16.54
CA ASP A 132 16.55 -10.06 -15.33
C ASP A 132 15.83 -8.87 -14.67
N THR A 133 15.18 -9.14 -13.54
CA THR A 133 14.44 -8.14 -12.74
C THR A 133 15.16 -7.77 -11.44
N ASP A 134 16.34 -8.33 -11.16
CA ASP A 134 17.04 -8.16 -9.88
C ASP A 134 17.87 -6.87 -9.85
N TYR A 135 17.17 -5.74 -9.78
CA TYR A 135 17.78 -4.42 -9.73
C TYR A 135 18.62 -4.18 -8.45
N ALA A 136 18.48 -5.01 -7.42
CA ALA A 136 19.23 -4.88 -6.16
C ALA A 136 20.60 -5.58 -6.21
N LYS A 137 20.78 -6.57 -7.10
CA LYS A 137 22.03 -7.35 -7.22
C LYS A 137 23.26 -6.54 -7.59
N ASP A 138 23.09 -5.48 -8.40
CA ASP A 138 24.19 -4.61 -8.81
C ASP A 138 23.70 -3.18 -8.99
N THR A 139 24.07 -2.33 -8.02
CA THR A 139 23.75 -0.90 -8.02
C THR A 139 24.92 -0.04 -8.51
N THR A 140 26.00 -0.65 -9.00
CA THR A 140 27.20 0.09 -9.42
C THR A 140 27.07 0.69 -10.83
N CYS A 141 26.27 0.05 -11.69
CA CYS A 141 26.01 0.53 -13.05
C CYS A 141 24.55 1.04 -13.17
N LEU A 142 24.40 2.37 -13.29
CA LEU A 142 23.10 3.02 -13.40
C LEU A 142 22.29 2.55 -14.61
N LEU A 143 22.93 2.31 -15.76
CA LEU A 143 22.27 1.80 -16.96
C LEU A 143 21.74 0.37 -16.75
N ALA A 144 22.51 -0.47 -16.06
CA ALA A 144 22.11 -1.83 -15.74
C ALA A 144 20.89 -1.84 -14.81
N MET A 145 20.92 -1.01 -13.77
CA MET A 145 19.82 -0.85 -12.84
C MET A 145 18.55 -0.35 -13.54
N ALA A 146 18.66 0.62 -14.46
CA ALA A 146 17.52 1.12 -15.24
C ALA A 146 16.88 0.01 -16.10
N GLN A 147 17.69 -0.85 -16.75
CA GLN A 147 17.19 -1.99 -17.51
C GLN A 147 16.44 -3.00 -16.65
N ARG A 148 16.99 -3.38 -15.49
CA ARG A 148 16.33 -4.34 -14.60
C ARG A 148 15.03 -3.80 -14.00
N LEU A 149 14.99 -2.51 -13.64
CA LEU A 149 13.75 -1.85 -13.21
C LEU A 149 12.71 -1.83 -14.33
N TYR A 150 13.12 -1.57 -15.57
CA TYR A 150 12.24 -1.61 -16.74
C TYR A 150 11.68 -3.01 -16.99
N ASN A 151 12.54 -4.04 -16.95
CA ASN A 151 12.13 -5.44 -17.07
C ASN A 151 11.11 -5.81 -15.98
N GLN A 152 11.36 -5.41 -14.73
CA GLN A 152 10.47 -5.67 -13.61
C GLN A 152 9.09 -5.00 -13.79
N ASP A 153 9.06 -3.76 -14.29
CA ASP A 153 7.80 -3.03 -14.54
C ASP A 153 7.00 -3.68 -15.68
N ARG A 154 7.69 -4.08 -16.75
CA ARG A 154 7.11 -4.79 -17.91
C ARG A 154 6.54 -6.16 -17.53
N LEU A 155 7.23 -6.92 -16.68
CA LEU A 155 6.85 -8.28 -16.27
C LEU A 155 5.87 -8.29 -15.08
N ARG A 156 5.42 -7.12 -14.61
CA ARG A 156 4.56 -7.01 -13.43
C ARG A 156 3.19 -7.65 -13.66
N LYS A 157 2.92 -8.70 -12.88
CA LYS A 157 1.67 -9.47 -12.88
C LYS A 157 0.60 -8.84 -11.98
N GLU A 158 -0.66 -9.16 -12.23
CA GLU A 158 -1.81 -8.71 -11.42
C GLU A 158 -1.71 -9.17 -9.95
N SER A 159 -1.15 -10.37 -9.71
CA SER A 159 -0.92 -10.88 -8.35
C SER A 159 -0.04 -9.94 -7.51
N HIS A 160 0.95 -9.28 -8.12
CA HIS A 160 1.78 -8.31 -7.43
C HIS A 160 0.99 -7.06 -7.04
N THR A 161 0.12 -6.58 -7.92
CA THR A 161 -0.79 -5.47 -7.63
C THR A 161 -1.74 -5.81 -6.47
N ARG A 162 -2.34 -7.00 -6.47
CA ARG A 162 -3.21 -7.47 -5.38
C ARG A 162 -2.48 -7.56 -4.05
N ARG A 163 -1.27 -8.11 -4.04
CA ARG A 163 -0.40 -8.16 -2.85
C ARG A 163 -0.07 -6.78 -2.32
N LEU A 164 0.26 -5.82 -3.19
CA LEU A 164 0.57 -4.45 -2.81
C LEU A 164 -0.64 -3.72 -2.22
N SER A 165 -1.81 -3.87 -2.83
CA SER A 165 -3.08 -3.37 -2.30
C SER A 165 -3.38 -3.90 -0.90
N THR A 166 -3.15 -5.19 -0.70
CA THR A 166 -3.34 -5.85 0.61
C THR A 166 -2.36 -5.34 1.65
N ALA A 167 -1.09 -5.20 1.28
CA ALA A 167 -0.08 -4.61 2.15
C ALA A 167 -0.43 -3.16 2.55
N SER A 168 -0.95 -2.36 1.61
CA SER A 168 -1.43 -1.00 1.89
C SER A 168 -2.61 -1.00 2.87
N PHE A 169 -3.57 -1.90 2.68
CA PHE A 169 -4.72 -2.03 3.56
C PHE A 169 -4.31 -2.41 4.99
N LEU A 170 -3.41 -3.38 5.14
CA LEU A 170 -2.89 -3.81 6.44
C LEU A 170 -2.04 -2.75 7.13
N ALA A 171 -1.28 -1.97 6.37
CA ALA A 171 -0.50 -0.86 6.93
C ALA A 171 -1.42 0.27 7.45
N ASP A 172 -2.52 0.57 6.75
CA ASP A 172 -3.57 1.47 7.26
C ASP A 172 -4.22 0.89 8.53
N PHE A 173 -4.52 -0.41 8.54
CA PHE A 173 -5.07 -1.10 9.71
C PHE A 173 -4.15 -0.99 10.93
N ALA A 174 -2.87 -1.31 10.79
CA ALA A 174 -1.89 -1.20 11.87
C ALA A 174 -1.79 0.22 12.41
N PHE A 175 -1.78 1.22 11.52
CA PHE A 175 -1.74 2.62 11.92
C PHE A 175 -2.98 3.03 12.73
N GLU A 176 -4.17 2.67 12.26
CA GLU A 176 -5.45 2.97 12.94
C GLU A 176 -5.64 2.17 14.25
N ALA A 177 -4.96 1.03 14.38
CA ALA A 177 -4.88 0.25 15.61
C ALA A 177 -3.90 0.85 16.64
N GLY A 178 -3.13 1.88 16.28
CA GLY A 178 -2.12 2.48 17.15
C GLY A 178 -0.87 1.61 17.32
N LEU A 179 -0.64 0.66 16.42
CA LEU A 179 0.55 -0.18 16.47
C LEU A 179 1.82 0.61 16.10
N PRO A 180 2.97 0.25 16.69
CA PRO A 180 4.24 0.85 16.29
C PRO A 180 4.52 0.54 14.82
N THR A 181 4.76 1.58 14.04
CA THR A 181 5.28 1.43 12.69
C THR A 181 6.77 1.17 12.75
N PRO A 182 7.33 0.39 11.81
CA PRO A 182 8.76 0.16 11.77
C PRO A 182 9.58 1.46 11.76
N PRO A 183 10.79 1.49 12.35
CA PRO A 183 11.58 2.72 12.52
C PRO A 183 11.85 3.47 11.21
N PHE A 184 11.89 2.78 10.08
CA PHE A 184 12.08 3.41 8.77
C PHE A 184 10.91 4.31 8.33
N PHE A 185 9.71 4.12 8.87
CA PHE A 185 8.62 5.10 8.71
C PHE A 185 8.65 6.20 9.78
N GLY A 186 9.28 5.92 10.92
CA GLY A 186 9.32 6.81 12.09
C GLY A 186 10.53 7.74 12.16
N CYS A 187 11.58 7.54 11.36
CA CYS A 187 12.83 8.30 11.53
C CYS A 187 12.79 9.67 10.84
N ARG A 188 12.09 10.62 11.49
CA ARG A 188 12.77 11.87 11.83
C ARG A 188 13.09 11.78 13.31
N ASP A 189 14.29 11.35 13.64
CA ASP A 189 14.81 11.49 14.99
C ASP A 189 14.65 12.96 15.41
N PRO A 190 13.87 13.29 16.46
CA PRO A 190 13.77 14.66 16.95
C PRO A 190 15.14 15.21 17.39
N ALA A 191 16.16 14.36 17.62
CA ALA A 191 17.53 14.81 17.86
C ALA A 191 18.21 15.46 16.63
N MET A 192 17.73 15.19 15.40
CA MET A 192 18.14 15.91 14.19
C MET A 192 17.42 17.27 14.05
N GLU A 193 16.41 17.54 14.89
CA GLU A 193 15.78 18.86 15.06
C GLU A 193 16.42 19.66 16.22
N LYS A 194 17.65 19.31 16.65
CA LYS A 194 18.46 20.30 17.37
C LYS A 194 18.59 21.53 16.45
N PRO A 195 18.04 22.69 16.82
CA PRO A 195 18.28 23.90 16.04
C PRO A 195 19.80 24.07 16.00
N LEU A 196 20.37 24.05 14.79
CA LEU A 196 21.68 24.63 14.57
C LEU A 196 21.62 26.00 15.26
N GLY A 197 22.46 26.17 16.28
CA GLY A 197 22.40 27.33 17.16
C GLY A 197 22.34 28.63 16.35
N PRO A 198 21.80 29.71 16.93
CA PRO A 198 21.57 30.96 16.22
C PRO A 198 22.87 31.42 15.56
N SER A 199 22.94 31.28 14.23
CA SER A 199 23.89 32.06 13.43
C SER A 199 23.47 33.51 13.65
N ALA A 200 24.36 34.27 14.29
CA ALA A 200 24.14 35.62 14.74
C ALA A 200 23.84 36.56 13.56
N CYS A 201 22.56 36.69 13.22
CA CYS A 201 22.03 37.83 12.49
C CYS A 201 20.78 38.31 13.25
N HIS A 202 20.99 39.29 14.12
CA HIS A 202 19.94 40.01 14.83
C HIS A 202 18.82 40.46 13.88
N ARG A 203 17.57 40.10 14.22
CA ARG A 203 16.45 41.04 14.19
C ARG A 203 15.42 40.65 15.24
N HIS A 204 15.15 41.61 16.10
CA HIS A 204 14.27 41.56 17.24
C HIS A 204 12.81 41.52 16.77
N VAL A 205 12.05 40.47 17.10
CA VAL A 205 10.57 40.47 17.04
C VAL A 205 10.03 39.74 18.28
N SER A 206 9.06 40.35 18.94
CA SER A 206 8.48 39.97 20.24
C SER A 206 7.79 38.60 20.28
N PRO A 207 7.69 37.95 21.46
CA PRO A 207 7.01 36.68 21.64
C PRO A 207 5.58 36.83 22.19
N SER A 208 4.61 36.17 21.58
CA SER A 208 3.39 35.73 22.28
C SER A 208 2.83 34.43 21.66
N ALA A 209 2.52 33.49 22.56
CA ALA A 209 1.72 32.26 22.42
C ALA A 209 2.27 31.11 21.54
N TRP A 210 2.92 30.13 22.19
CA TRP A 210 3.03 28.75 21.71
C TRP A 210 2.53 27.79 22.80
N THR A 211 1.45 27.07 22.50
CA THR A 211 1.06 25.83 23.20
C THR A 211 0.62 24.80 22.15
N GLN A 212 1.01 23.54 22.42
CA GLN A 212 0.59 22.26 21.81
C GLN A 212 1.43 21.66 20.66
N ASN A 213 2.17 20.61 21.06
CA ASN A 213 2.61 19.40 20.34
C ASN A 213 2.23 19.28 18.85
N SER A 214 3.23 19.46 17.97
CA SER A 214 3.11 19.28 16.51
C SER A 214 4.07 18.24 15.92
N GLY A 215 4.71 17.41 16.75
CA GLY A 215 5.72 16.43 16.31
C GLY A 215 5.20 15.27 15.46
N PHE A 216 3.90 14.94 15.54
CA PHE A 216 3.33 13.76 14.88
C PHE A 216 2.91 14.01 13.41
N ALA A 217 2.72 15.27 13.00
CA ALA A 217 2.12 15.61 11.71
C ALA A 217 3.08 15.48 10.49
N LYS A 218 4.41 15.45 10.70
CA LYS A 218 5.38 15.44 9.58
C LYS A 218 5.66 14.04 9.02
N GLY A 219 5.66 12.99 9.85
CA GLY A 219 5.83 11.60 9.41
C GLY A 219 4.64 11.10 8.57
N GLN A 220 3.44 11.61 8.85
CA GLN A 220 2.22 11.33 8.09
C GLN A 220 2.33 11.71 6.61
N ASN A 221 3.05 12.80 6.28
CA ASN A 221 3.16 13.28 4.90
C ASN A 221 3.97 12.34 4.00
N LEU A 222 5.02 11.69 4.51
CA LEU A 222 5.82 10.77 3.69
C LEU A 222 5.06 9.48 3.43
N PHE A 223 4.41 8.91 4.46
CA PHE A 223 3.62 7.70 4.33
C PHE A 223 2.38 7.90 3.45
N GLU A 224 1.65 9.02 3.62
CA GLU A 224 0.53 9.36 2.72
C GLU A 224 1.01 9.72 1.31
N SER A 225 2.19 10.31 1.14
CA SER A 225 2.78 10.54 -0.19
C SER A 225 3.15 9.21 -0.88
N MET A 226 3.73 8.27 -0.14
CA MET A 226 4.03 6.92 -0.63
C MET A 226 2.74 6.19 -1.05
N LYS A 227 1.69 6.23 -0.21
CA LYS A 227 0.37 5.66 -0.55
C LYS A 227 -0.27 6.32 -1.76
N THR A 228 -0.22 7.65 -1.84
CA THR A 228 -0.80 8.41 -2.96
C THR A 228 -0.08 8.07 -4.26
N ARG A 229 1.26 7.92 -4.22
CA ARG A 229 2.04 7.49 -5.38
C ARG A 229 1.67 6.07 -5.79
N VAL A 230 1.61 5.13 -4.85
CA VAL A 230 1.19 3.74 -5.14
C VAL A 230 -0.22 3.70 -5.75
N ALA A 231 -1.20 4.38 -5.14
CA ALA A 231 -2.57 4.45 -5.67
C ALA A 231 -2.64 5.09 -7.07
N SER A 232 -1.83 6.12 -7.32
CA SER A 232 -1.74 6.76 -8.64
C SER A 232 -1.10 5.83 -9.68
N THR A 233 -0.05 5.08 -9.32
CA THR A 233 0.58 4.10 -10.21
C THR A 233 -0.38 2.96 -10.57
N LEU A 234 -1.19 2.49 -9.62
CA LEU A 234 -2.23 1.49 -9.86
C LEU A 234 -3.34 1.99 -10.80
N THR A 235 -3.72 3.27 -10.68
CA THR A 235 -4.76 3.88 -11.53
C THR A 235 -4.24 4.18 -12.94
N VAL A 236 -3.03 4.74 -13.07
CA VAL A 236 -2.44 5.13 -14.35
C VAL A 236 -1.97 3.93 -15.18
N GLY A 237 -1.47 2.87 -14.54
CA GLY A 237 -1.08 1.63 -15.23
C GLY A 237 -2.24 0.96 -15.97
N SER A 238 -3.45 1.03 -15.40
CA SER A 238 -4.68 0.52 -16.01
C SER A 238 -5.11 1.33 -17.24
N ILE A 239 -4.86 2.65 -17.24
CA ILE A 239 -5.24 3.55 -18.33
C ILE A 239 -4.24 3.49 -19.50
N LEU A 240 -2.94 3.34 -19.22
CA LEU A 240 -1.91 3.29 -20.27
C LEU A 240 -1.86 1.94 -21.02
N ARG A 241 -2.20 0.81 -20.37
CA ARG A 241 -2.31 -0.48 -21.08
C ARG A 241 -3.46 -0.51 -22.08
N ALA A 242 -4.52 0.28 -21.87
CA ALA A 242 -5.65 0.37 -22.80
C ALA A 242 -5.33 1.15 -24.09
N ARG A 243 -4.14 1.78 -24.22
CA ARG A 243 -3.75 2.59 -25.38
C ARG A 243 -2.69 1.97 -26.29
N HIS A 244 -2.19 0.78 -25.96
CA HIS A 244 -1.15 0.07 -26.73
C HIS A 244 -1.59 -1.30 -27.28
N VAL A 245 -2.90 -1.55 -27.32
CA VAL A 245 -3.55 -2.63 -28.09
C VAL A 245 -4.34 -1.98 -29.21
#